data_AF-A0AAE1Z5B3-F1
#
_entry.id   AF-A0AAE1Z5B3-F1
#
_cell.length_a   1.000
_cell.length_b   1.000
_cell.length_c   1.000
_cell.angle_alpha   90.00
_cell.angle_beta   90.00
_cell.angle_gamma   90.00
#
_symmetry.space_group_name_H-M   'P 1'
#
loop_
_entity.id
_entity.type
_entity.pdbx_description
1 polymer ?
#
loop_
_entity_poly.entity_id
_entity_poly.type
_entity_poly.pdbx_seq_one_letter_code
_entity_poly.pdbx_strand_id
1 'polypeptide(L)'
;MNSFNLAIVLIANVITLQSCTGFSIEAFQRISEYTPYSSLNQSLIKQSILLANKMSNSFYWFTHNNISNTTTQIVAGLMFHYNLHLVRTNCTKKSIFKGVNNTNDSKCRKNNKTAGVVCSVQALYRPWEKNQYDIKITDCKSNVKQSLRKENRLKKPIRHYTNTSSMLIH
;
A
#
# COMPACT_ATOMS: atom_id res chain seq x y z
N MET A 1 24.78 58.19 56.09
CA MET A 1 24.35 58.40 54.69
C MET A 1 25.19 57.50 53.79
N ASN A 2 24.65 56.31 53.50
CA ASN A 2 24.28 55.80 52.16
C ASN A 2 25.47 55.11 51.47
N SER A 3 25.62 53.78 51.54
CA SER A 3 24.75 52.70 51.02
C SER A 3 24.53 52.77 49.51
N PHE A 4 25.53 52.32 48.75
CA PHE A 4 25.39 51.81 47.39
C PHE A 4 25.93 50.37 47.41
N ASN A 5 25.18 49.46 48.03
CA ASN A 5 24.29 48.51 47.33
C ASN A 5 24.97 47.79 46.16
N LEU A 6 25.71 46.72 46.51
CA LEU A 6 25.30 45.32 46.29
C LEU A 6 24.48 44.98 45.02
N ALA A 7 24.70 45.65 43.89
CA ALA A 7 23.95 45.40 42.65
C ALA A 7 24.68 44.54 41.62
N ILE A 8 25.69 43.76 42.02
CA ILE A 8 26.44 42.87 41.10
C ILE A 8 26.13 41.37 41.36
N VAL A 9 25.37 41.03 42.40
CA VAL A 9 25.07 39.62 42.76
C VAL A 9 23.65 39.16 42.36
N LEU A 10 22.98 39.88 41.45
CA LEU A 10 21.66 39.49 40.93
C LEU A 10 21.60 39.42 39.40
N ILE A 11 22.66 38.89 38.76
CA ILE A 11 22.57 38.36 37.39
C ILE A 11 22.72 36.82 37.42
N ALA A 12 22.26 36.21 38.51
CA ALA A 12 21.95 34.78 38.55
C ALA A 12 20.42 34.65 38.46
N ASN A 13 19.95 33.91 37.45
CA ASN A 13 18.57 33.44 37.26
C ASN A 13 17.58 34.39 36.59
N VAL A 14 17.87 34.79 35.36
CA VAL A 14 16.80 35.01 34.36
C VAL A 14 17.20 34.33 33.05
N ILE A 15 17.35 33.00 33.08
CA ILE A 15 17.10 32.19 31.88
C ILE A 15 15.58 32.10 31.82
N THR A 16 14.98 33.08 31.15
CA THR A 16 13.57 32.98 30.76
C THR A 16 13.41 31.65 30.02
N LEU A 17 12.55 30.79 30.56
CA LEU A 17 11.90 29.69 29.87
C LEU A 17 11.19 30.29 28.65
N GLN A 18 11.94 30.46 27.57
CA GLN A 18 11.37 30.77 26.28
C GLN A 18 10.69 29.49 25.84
N SER A 19 9.40 29.45 26.15
CA SER A 19 8.38 28.60 25.61
C SER A 19 8.82 27.99 24.27
N CYS A 20 8.98 26.67 24.26
CA CYS A 20 8.93 25.87 23.04
C CYS A 20 7.58 26.14 22.38
N THR A 21 7.47 27.25 21.65
CA THR A 21 6.36 27.50 20.75
C THR A 21 6.48 26.45 19.65
N GLY A 22 5.42 25.64 19.56
CA GLY A 22 5.37 24.44 18.75
C GLY A 22 5.76 24.72 17.31
N PHE A 23 6.90 24.19 16.91
CA PHE A 23 7.22 23.97 15.51
C PHE A 23 6.46 22.72 15.05
N SER A 24 5.14 22.85 14.83
CA SER A 24 4.41 21.83 14.08
C SER A 24 4.66 22.03 12.59
N ILE A 25 5.91 21.83 12.17
CA ILE A 25 6.16 21.47 10.78
C ILE A 25 5.97 19.96 10.74
N GLU A 26 4.79 19.54 10.29
CA GLU A 26 4.54 18.18 9.80
C GLU A 26 5.38 18.02 8.51
N ALA A 27 6.69 17.88 8.70
CA ALA A 27 7.66 17.85 7.62
C ALA A 27 7.54 16.46 6.97
N PHE A 28 6.91 16.43 5.80
CA PHE A 28 6.87 15.25 4.94
C PHE A 28 8.29 15.01 4.39
N GLN A 29 9.13 14.34 5.16
CA GLN A 29 10.49 14.04 4.72
C GLN A 29 10.42 12.92 3.67
N ARG A 30 10.62 13.27 2.39
CA ARG A 30 10.93 12.25 1.37
C ARG A 30 12.30 11.70 1.68
N ILE A 31 12.35 10.59 2.40
CA ILE A 31 13.60 9.92 2.74
C ILE A 31 14.17 9.35 1.43
N SER A 32 15.14 10.03 0.83
CA SER A 32 16.14 9.35 0.03
C SER A 32 16.99 8.55 1.02
N GLU A 33 16.71 7.25 1.11
CA GLU A 33 17.71 6.20 1.30
C GLU A 33 18.90 6.58 2.20
N TYR A 34 18.72 6.59 3.52
CA TYR A 34 19.68 6.14 4.54
C TYR A 34 19.16 6.47 5.95
N THR A 35 18.34 5.58 6.53
CA THR A 35 18.25 5.45 7.99
C THR A 35 18.18 3.96 8.34
N PRO A 36 18.64 3.53 9.52
CA PRO A 36 18.52 2.13 9.98
C PRO A 36 17.06 1.69 10.21
N TYR A 37 16.10 2.58 9.93
CA TYR A 37 14.65 2.39 10.02
C TYR A 37 13.99 2.57 8.63
N SER A 38 14.73 2.27 7.56
CA SER A 38 14.39 2.57 6.15
C SER A 38 13.46 1.59 5.46
N SER A 39 12.98 0.52 6.08
CA SER A 39 12.21 -0.49 5.33
C SER A 39 10.99 -0.90 6.11
N LEU A 40 9.82 -0.73 5.49
CA LEU A 40 8.64 -1.55 5.78
C LEU A 40 9.07 -2.95 6.21
N ASN A 41 8.82 -3.30 7.47
CA ASN A 41 9.21 -4.63 7.92
C ASN A 41 8.28 -5.69 7.31
N GLN A 42 8.77 -6.93 7.26
CA GLN A 42 8.01 -8.02 6.64
C GLN A 42 6.67 -8.28 7.35
N SER A 43 6.56 -7.95 8.65
CA SER A 43 5.33 -8.12 9.43
C SER A 43 4.23 -7.17 8.95
N LEU A 44 4.53 -5.87 8.82
CA LEU A 44 3.65 -4.84 8.31
C LEU A 44 3.17 -5.18 6.89
N ILE A 45 4.09 -5.62 6.02
CA ILE A 45 3.74 -6.03 4.65
C ILE A 45 2.77 -7.22 4.68
N LYS A 46 3.05 -8.26 5.47
CA LYS A 46 2.18 -9.44 5.58
C LYS A 46 0.79 -9.09 6.10
N GLN A 47 0.71 -8.24 7.14
CA GLN A 47 -0.57 -7.79 7.68
C GLN A 47 -1.37 -6.97 6.65
N SER A 48 -0.68 -6.13 5.88
CA SER A 48 -1.31 -5.30 4.84
C SER A 48 -1.82 -6.15 3.66
N ILE A 49 -1.07 -7.17 3.24
CA ILE A 49 -1.54 -8.16 2.25
C ILE A 49 -2.79 -8.89 2.76
N LEU A 50 -2.79 -9.32 4.03
CA LEU A 50 -3.93 -10.00 4.65
C LEU A 50 -5.17 -9.10 4.64
N LEU A 51 -5.02 -7.84 5.05
CA LEU A 51 -6.11 -6.87 5.08
C LEU A 51 -6.66 -6.59 3.67
N ALA A 52 -5.77 -6.34 2.70
CA ALA A 52 -6.17 -6.14 1.31
C ALA A 52 -6.90 -7.35 0.72
N ASN A 53 -6.47 -8.58 1.03
CA ASN A 53 -7.16 -9.79 0.60
C ASN A 53 -8.52 -9.96 1.28
N LYS A 54 -8.67 -9.60 2.56
CA LYS A 54 -9.96 -9.62 3.26
C LYS A 54 -10.95 -8.63 2.64
N MET A 55 -10.49 -7.44 2.26
CA MET A 55 -11.33 -6.40 1.67
C MET A 55 -11.66 -6.65 0.19
N SER A 56 -10.82 -7.40 -0.53
CA SER A 56 -11.04 -7.70 -1.95
C SER A 56 -12.19 -8.69 -2.15
N ASN A 57 -13.01 -8.49 -3.19
CA ASN A 57 -14.04 -9.46 -3.61
C ASN A 57 -13.51 -10.60 -4.50
N SER A 58 -12.21 -10.64 -4.78
CA SER A 58 -11.61 -11.72 -5.58
C SER A 58 -11.72 -13.08 -4.91
N PHE A 59 -11.99 -14.12 -5.70
CA PHE A 59 -11.93 -15.51 -5.27
C PHE A 59 -10.49 -15.98 -4.95
N TYR A 60 -9.51 -15.41 -5.66
CA TYR A 60 -8.11 -15.78 -5.56
C TYR A 60 -7.36 -14.95 -4.53
N TRP A 61 -6.33 -15.56 -3.95
CA TRP A 61 -5.38 -14.90 -3.06
C TRP A 61 -4.36 -14.08 -3.85
N PHE A 62 -4.11 -12.86 -3.40
CA PHE A 62 -3.05 -12.00 -3.90
C PHE A 62 -1.84 -12.02 -2.96
N THR A 63 -0.65 -11.93 -3.52
CA THR A 63 0.61 -11.77 -2.77
C THR A 63 1.35 -10.51 -3.20
N HIS A 64 2.28 -10.04 -2.37
CA HIS A 64 3.12 -8.89 -2.69
C HIS A 64 4.01 -9.17 -3.91
N ASN A 65 4.03 -8.19 -4.81
CA ASN A 65 4.95 -8.12 -5.93
C ASN A 65 6.05 -7.09 -5.68
N ASN A 66 5.66 -5.86 -5.34
CA ASN A 66 6.57 -4.75 -5.08
C ASN A 66 5.92 -3.72 -4.13
N ILE A 67 6.74 -2.83 -3.58
CA ILE A 67 6.31 -1.62 -2.86
C ILE A 67 6.83 -0.40 -3.62
N SER A 68 6.04 0.67 -3.67
CA SER A 68 6.48 1.94 -4.25
C SER A 68 5.90 3.12 -3.47
N ASN A 69 6.35 4.34 -3.79
CA ASN A 69 5.83 5.59 -3.21
C ASN A 69 5.82 5.58 -1.67
N THR A 70 6.88 5.04 -1.08
CA THR A 70 7.02 4.97 0.38
C THR A 70 7.41 6.33 0.94
N THR A 71 6.68 6.79 1.95
CA THR A 71 6.99 8.00 2.71
C THR A 71 6.71 7.75 4.19
N THR A 72 7.45 8.46 5.04
CA THR A 72 7.32 8.35 6.50
C THR A 72 7.15 9.74 7.08
N GLN A 73 6.25 9.89 8.05
CA GLN A 73 6.02 11.12 8.77
C GLN A 73 6.10 10.85 10.27
N ILE A 74 6.76 11.74 11.00
CA ILE A 74 6.80 11.70 12.47
C ILE A 74 5.53 12.38 12.99
N VAL A 75 4.78 11.66 13.82
CA VAL A 75 3.56 12.13 14.48
C VAL A 75 3.60 11.70 15.96
N ALA A 76 2.46 11.43 16.60
CA ALA A 76 2.40 10.61 17.82
C ALA A 76 2.70 9.12 17.50
N GLY A 77 3.89 8.85 16.94
CA GLY A 77 4.27 7.60 16.30
C GLY A 77 4.99 7.84 14.98
N LEU A 78 5.08 6.80 14.16
CA LEU A 78 5.60 6.89 12.79
C LEU A 78 4.52 6.49 11.80
N MET A 79 4.08 7.43 10.98
CA MET A 79 3.09 7.19 9.94
C MET A 79 3.79 6.83 8.63
N PHE A 80 3.54 5.63 8.14
CA PHE A 80 4.01 5.16 6.83
C PHE A 80 2.91 5.27 5.80
N HIS A 81 3.23 5.83 4.64
CA HIS A 81 2.40 5.76 3.44
C HIS A 81 3.16 4.99 2.37
N TYR A 82 2.51 4.06 1.69
CA TYR A 82 3.13 3.33 0.58
C TYR A 82 2.09 2.68 -0.32
N ASN A 83 2.51 2.37 -1.54
CA ASN A 83 1.72 1.60 -2.51
C ASN A 83 2.17 0.13 -2.48
N LEU A 84 1.23 -0.74 -2.14
CA LEU A 84 1.39 -2.19 -2.14
C LEU A 84 0.95 -2.75 -3.49
N HIS A 85 1.92 -3.18 -4.31
CA HIS A 85 1.64 -3.85 -5.58
C HIS A 85 1.40 -5.34 -5.32
N LEU A 86 0.20 -5.79 -5.66
CA LEU A 86 -0.28 -7.14 -5.47
C LEU A 86 -0.40 -7.87 -6.80
N VAL A 87 -0.02 -9.14 -6.82
CA VAL A 87 -0.19 -10.05 -7.95
C VAL A 87 -1.01 -11.25 -7.52
N ARG A 88 -1.94 -11.67 -8.37
CA ARG A 88 -2.80 -12.83 -8.10
C ARG A 88 -1.94 -14.10 -8.09
N THR A 89 -2.30 -15.03 -7.21
CA THR A 89 -1.69 -16.37 -7.16
C THR A 89 -2.63 -17.42 -7.75
N ASN A 90 -2.15 -18.65 -7.87
CA ASN A 90 -2.98 -19.82 -8.18
C ASN A 90 -3.84 -20.28 -6.98
N CYS A 91 -3.61 -19.76 -5.77
CA CYS A 91 -4.37 -20.11 -4.58
C CYS A 91 -5.71 -19.39 -4.49
N THR A 92 -6.69 -20.08 -3.91
CA THR A 92 -7.97 -19.50 -3.54
C THR A 92 -7.91 -18.91 -2.14
N LYS A 93 -8.76 -17.93 -1.81
CA LYS A 93 -8.83 -17.43 -0.42
C LYS A 93 -9.30 -18.51 0.56
N LYS A 94 -10.24 -19.36 0.11
CA LYS A 94 -10.75 -20.48 0.91
C LYS A 94 -9.65 -21.46 1.31
N SER A 95 -8.72 -21.79 0.40
CA SER A 95 -7.60 -22.69 0.72
C SER A 95 -6.62 -22.06 1.71
N ILE A 96 -6.34 -20.76 1.60
CA ILE A 96 -5.49 -20.02 2.55
C ILE A 96 -6.12 -19.98 3.95
N PHE A 97 -7.37 -19.55 4.06
CA PHE A 97 -8.02 -19.39 5.37
C PHE A 97 -8.28 -20.71 6.10
N LYS A 98 -8.41 -21.82 5.36
CA LYS A 98 -8.55 -23.15 5.93
C LYS A 98 -7.21 -23.78 6.36
N GLY A 99 -6.08 -23.10 6.16
CA GLY A 99 -4.76 -23.63 6.52
C GLY A 99 -4.39 -24.89 5.73
N VAL A 100 -4.94 -25.05 4.52
CA VAL A 100 -4.76 -26.23 3.69
C VAL A 100 -3.34 -26.21 3.11
N ASN A 101 -2.37 -26.60 3.93
CA ASN A 101 -1.01 -26.96 3.55
C ASN A 101 -1.05 -28.37 2.94
N ASN A 102 -1.81 -28.55 1.85
CA ASN A 102 -1.89 -29.87 1.22
C ASN A 102 -0.50 -30.25 0.72
N THR A 103 0.00 -31.27 1.39
CA THR A 103 1.23 -31.99 1.14
C THR A 103 1.31 -32.37 -0.34
N ASN A 104 2.45 -32.04 -0.93
CA ASN A 104 2.97 -32.48 -2.24
C ASN A 104 2.75 -31.57 -3.47
N ASP A 105 1.88 -30.55 -3.48
CA ASP A 105 1.98 -29.53 -4.55
C ASP A 105 1.33 -28.16 -4.22
N SER A 106 2.07 -27.12 -4.59
CA SER A 106 1.72 -25.68 -4.58
C SER A 106 1.89 -24.87 -3.27
N LYS A 107 3.14 -24.43 -3.02
CA LYS A 107 3.35 -23.05 -2.53
C LYS A 107 2.52 -22.11 -3.42
N CYS A 108 1.79 -21.14 -2.88
CA CYS A 108 1.00 -20.20 -3.71
C CYS A 108 1.90 -19.43 -4.68
N ARG A 109 1.91 -19.85 -5.95
CA ARG A 109 2.78 -19.30 -6.99
C ARG A 109 2.16 -18.03 -7.53
N LYS A 110 2.99 -17.00 -7.71
CA LYS A 110 2.62 -15.77 -8.41
C LYS A 110 2.21 -16.10 -9.83
N ASN A 111 1.07 -15.59 -10.27
CA ASN A 111 0.67 -15.60 -11.66
C ASN A 111 1.03 -14.26 -12.29
N ASN A 112 2.23 -14.15 -12.88
CA ASN A 112 2.70 -12.89 -13.46
C ASN A 112 1.95 -12.46 -14.74
N LYS A 113 1.04 -13.31 -15.25
CA LYS A 113 0.24 -13.02 -16.46
C LYS A 113 -1.07 -12.31 -16.14
N THR A 114 -1.52 -12.31 -14.89
CA THR A 114 -2.77 -11.66 -14.49
C THR A 114 -2.54 -10.19 -14.15
N ALA A 115 -3.56 -9.37 -14.40
CA ALA A 115 -3.58 -7.99 -13.96
C ALA A 115 -3.35 -7.90 -12.44
N GLY A 116 -2.39 -7.08 -12.04
CA GLY A 116 -2.12 -6.81 -10.64
C GLY A 116 -3.16 -5.88 -10.04
N VAL A 117 -3.09 -5.65 -8.73
CA VAL A 117 -3.82 -4.58 -8.03
C VAL A 117 -2.80 -3.76 -7.27
N VAL A 118 -2.96 -2.43 -7.26
CA VAL A 118 -2.13 -1.54 -6.45
C VAL A 118 -3.00 -0.98 -5.35
N CYS A 119 -2.65 -1.23 -4.10
CA CYS A 119 -3.35 -0.72 -2.94
C CYS A 119 -2.53 0.37 -2.24
N SER A 120 -3.15 1.49 -1.91
CA SER A 120 -2.56 2.53 -1.07
C SER A 120 -2.75 2.16 0.39
N VAL A 121 -1.67 2.20 1.17
CA VAL A 121 -1.66 1.81 2.57
C VAL A 121 -1.16 2.96 3.43
N GLN A 122 -1.84 3.14 4.56
CA GLN A 122 -1.39 3.98 5.67
C GLN A 122 -1.17 3.08 6.88
N ALA A 123 -0.04 3.23 7.55
CA ALA A 123 0.26 2.45 8.75
C ALA A 123 0.87 3.34 9.83
N LEU A 124 0.18 3.46 10.96
CA LEU A 124 0.70 4.18 12.12
C LEU A 124 1.39 3.20 13.06
N TYR A 125 2.69 3.39 13.25
CA TYR A 125 3.49 2.61 14.19
C TYR A 125 3.62 3.32 15.54
N ARG A 126 3.23 2.63 16.61
CA ARG A 126 3.31 3.09 18.01
C ARG A 126 3.92 1.98 18.87
N PRO A 127 5.24 2.01 19.14
CA PRO A 127 5.91 0.93 19.86
C PRO A 127 5.42 0.76 21.32
N TRP A 128 4.83 1.80 21.90
CA TRP A 128 4.26 1.80 23.25
C TRP A 128 2.86 1.17 23.35
N GLU A 129 2.25 0.75 22.23
CA GLU A 129 0.96 0.06 22.22
C GLU A 129 1.10 -1.45 22.07
N LYS A 130 0.13 -2.21 22.62
CA LYS A 130 0.08 -3.67 22.43
C LYS A 130 0.03 -4.05 20.94
N ASN A 131 -0.78 -3.34 20.17
CA ASN A 131 -0.88 -3.48 18.73
C ASN A 131 -0.02 -2.38 18.08
N GLN A 132 1.25 -2.70 17.87
CA GLN A 132 2.22 -1.70 17.43
C GLN A 132 1.90 -1.04 16.09
N TYR A 133 1.09 -1.67 15.23
CA TYR A 133 0.67 -1.13 13.94
C TYR A 133 -0.84 -0.98 13.86
N ASP A 134 -1.29 0.21 13.49
CA ASP A 134 -2.64 0.47 13.00
C ASP A 134 -2.59 0.64 11.49
N ILE A 135 -3.17 -0.31 10.73
CA ILE A 135 -3.03 -0.41 9.28
C ILE A 135 -4.39 -0.15 8.61
N LYS A 136 -4.39 0.78 7.66
CA LYS A 136 -5.55 1.12 6.83
C LYS A 136 -5.21 0.97 5.35
N ILE A 137 -6.00 0.16 4.64
CA ILE A 137 -6.02 0.17 3.18
C ILE A 137 -6.97 1.28 2.74
N THR A 138 -6.46 2.33 2.11
CA THR A 138 -7.26 3.50 1.76
C THR A 138 -7.91 3.39 0.39
N ASP A 139 -7.25 2.73 -0.55
CA ASP A 139 -7.76 2.54 -1.92
C ASP A 139 -7.05 1.36 -2.57
N CYS A 140 -7.69 0.70 -3.54
CA CYS A 140 -7.12 -0.37 -4.34
C CYS A 140 -7.57 -0.24 -5.80
N LYS A 141 -6.62 -0.10 -6.73
CA LYS A 141 -6.88 0.03 -8.16
C LYS A 141 -6.34 -1.16 -8.94
N SER A 142 -7.14 -1.71 -9.85
CA SER A 142 -6.65 -2.78 -10.74
C SER A 142 -5.63 -2.22 -11.75
N ASN A 143 -4.48 -2.88 -11.85
CA ASN A 143 -3.45 -2.63 -12.84
C ASN A 143 -3.64 -3.59 -14.02
N VAL A 144 -4.83 -3.53 -14.61
CA VAL A 144 -5.08 -4.14 -15.92
C VAL A 144 -4.38 -3.22 -16.92
N LYS A 145 -3.15 -3.55 -17.36
CA LYS A 145 -2.67 -3.06 -18.66
C LYS A 145 -3.82 -3.37 -19.62
N GLN A 146 -4.38 -2.36 -20.30
CA GLN A 146 -5.51 -2.50 -21.22
C GLN A 146 -5.16 -3.37 -22.46
N SER A 147 -4.65 -4.59 -22.28
CA SER A 147 -4.45 -5.55 -23.37
C SER A 147 -5.78 -6.09 -23.90
N LEU A 148 -6.90 -5.92 -23.17
CA LEU A 148 -8.24 -6.29 -23.60
C LEU A 148 -8.99 -5.18 -24.39
N ARG A 149 -8.35 -4.05 -24.72
CA ARG A 149 -8.97 -3.05 -25.64
C ARG A 149 -8.68 -3.34 -27.12
N LYS A 150 -7.81 -4.32 -27.44
CA LYS A 150 -7.53 -4.75 -28.83
C LYS A 150 -8.38 -5.95 -29.30
N GLU A 151 -9.08 -6.66 -28.40
CA GLU A 151 -9.90 -7.82 -28.76
C GLU A 151 -11.30 -7.46 -29.30
N ASN A 152 -11.62 -6.16 -29.41
CA ASN A 152 -12.83 -5.69 -30.11
C ASN A 152 -12.59 -5.28 -31.58
N ARG A 153 -11.40 -5.53 -32.16
CA ARG A 153 -11.12 -5.32 -33.60
C ARG A 153 -11.00 -6.60 -34.43
N LEU A 154 -11.32 -7.76 -33.85
CA LEU A 154 -11.49 -9.02 -34.58
C LEU A 154 -12.90 -9.57 -34.38
N LYS A 155 -13.93 -8.73 -34.51
CA LYS A 155 -15.23 -9.24 -34.96
C LYS A 155 -15.04 -9.65 -36.42
N LYS A 156 -14.81 -10.95 -36.66
CA LYS A 156 -14.81 -11.54 -38.01
C LYS A 156 -16.12 -11.14 -38.71
N PRO A 157 -16.11 -10.77 -40.00
CA PRO A 157 -17.35 -10.51 -40.73
C PRO A 157 -18.20 -11.78 -40.75
N ILE A 158 -19.48 -11.61 -40.44
CA ILE A 158 -20.52 -12.62 -40.63
C ILE A 158 -20.59 -12.88 -42.14
N ARG A 159 -20.25 -14.10 -42.59
CA ARG A 159 -20.59 -14.51 -43.96
C ARG A 159 -22.11 -14.64 -44.01
N HIS A 160 -22.78 -13.69 -44.63
CA HIS A 160 -24.16 -13.88 -45.06
C HIS A 160 -24.15 -14.89 -46.21
N TYR A 161 -24.77 -16.05 -45.97
CA TYR A 161 -25.07 -17.02 -47.02
C TYR A 161 -26.38 -16.57 -47.68
N THR A 162 -26.30 -15.95 -48.85
CA THR A 162 -27.49 -15.71 -49.68
C THR A 162 -27.79 -16.96 -50.49
N ASN A 163 -28.89 -17.62 -50.17
CA ASN A 163 -29.51 -18.63 -51.02
C ASN A 163 -29.98 -17.95 -52.32
N THR A 164 -29.35 -18.25 -53.45
CA THR A 164 -29.96 -18.06 -54.77
C THR A 164 -30.51 -19.39 -55.23
N SER A 165 -31.80 -19.60 -54.97
CA SER A 165 -32.59 -20.62 -55.65
C SER A 165 -33.39 -19.95 -56.77
N SER A 166 -33.35 -20.56 -57.96
CA SER A 166 -34.28 -20.40 -59.09
C SER A 166 -34.27 -19.07 -59.85
N MET A 167 -33.93 -19.11 -61.15
CA MET A 167 -34.98 -19.04 -62.18
C MET A 167 -34.48 -19.45 -63.59
N LEU A 168 -35.28 -20.32 -64.21
CA LEU A 168 -35.29 -20.73 -65.61
C LEU A 168 -35.29 -19.55 -66.58
N ILE A 169 -34.62 -19.69 -67.73
CA ILE A 169 -35.06 -19.05 -68.99
C ILE A 169 -35.00 -20.10 -70.10
N HIS A 170 -36.11 -20.14 -70.85
CA HIS A 170 -36.45 -20.96 -72.01
C HIS A 170 -35.47 -20.81 -73.19
#